data_AF-A0AAJ1CRS2-F1
#
_entry.id   AF-A0AAJ1CRS2-F1
#
_cell.length_a   1.000
_cell.length_b   1.000
_cell.length_c   1.000
_cell.angle_alpha   90.00
_cell.angle_beta   90.00
_cell.angle_gamma   90.00
#
_symmetry.space_group_name_H-M   'P 1'
#
loop_
_entity.id
_entity.type
_entity.pdbx_description
1 polymer ?
#
loop_
_entity_poly.entity_id
_entity_poly.type
_entity_poly.pdbx_seq_one_letter_code
_entity_poly.pdbx_strand_id
1 'polypeptide(L)' 'MKDLYFLSEETKLIFGLVELEAKAQMDFLGIAKIHYLSKERASEWYQEIKGMIENSKHSNIKIAMENLNKLYKGMGGKIK' A
#
# COMPACT_ATOMS: atom_id res chain seq x y z
N MET A 1 13.50 9.86 -12.87
CA MET A 1 14.08 10.79 -11.87
C MET A 1 14.51 9.96 -10.68
N LYS A 2 15.72 10.14 -10.15
CA LYS A 2 16.19 9.33 -9.00
C LYS A 2 15.51 9.82 -7.72
N ASP A 3 14.91 8.91 -6.96
CA ASP A 3 14.36 9.24 -5.64
C ASP A 3 15.52 9.60 -4.69
N LEU A 4 15.39 10.73 -4.00
CA LEU A 4 16.44 11.27 -3.12
C LEU A 4 16.34 10.76 -1.69
N TYR A 5 15.19 10.22 -1.31
CA TYR A 5 14.86 9.89 0.08
C TYR A 5 14.76 8.39 0.31
N PHE A 6 14.35 7.63 -0.70
CA PHE A 6 14.18 6.18 -0.60
C PHE A 6 15.19 5.41 -1.45
N LEU A 7 15.63 4.27 -0.92
CA LEU A 7 16.58 3.39 -1.60
C LEU A 7 15.94 2.64 -2.78
N SER A 8 14.63 2.40 -2.70
CA SER A 8 13.82 1.76 -3.74
C SER A 8 12.34 2.09 -3.57
N GLU A 9 11.55 1.90 -4.64
CA GLU A 9 10.09 2.00 -4.58
C GLU A 9 9.47 1.02 -3.56
N GLU A 10 10.05 -0.17 -3.41
CA GLU A 10 9.64 -1.14 -2.39
C GLU A 10 9.76 -0.55 -0.97
N THR A 11 10.92 0.03 -0.63
CA THR A 11 11.13 0.64 0.70
C THR A 11 10.22 1.83 0.95
N LYS A 12 9.90 2.58 -0.11
CA LYS A 12 8.98 3.71 -0.08
C LYS A 12 7.55 3.27 0.21
N LEU A 13 7.07 2.23 -0.47
CA LEU A 13 5.73 1.67 -0.22
C LEU A 13 5.62 1.11 1.20
N ILE A 14 6.64 0.40 1.68
CA ILE A 14 6.68 -0.11 3.05
C ILE A 14 6.63 1.03 4.07
N PHE A 15 7.39 2.10 3.85
CA PHE A 15 7.31 3.30 4.69
C PHE A 15 5.88 3.87 4.75
N GLY A 16 5.24 4.06 3.60
CA GLY A 16 3.86 4.57 3.54
C GLY A 16 2.84 3.67 4.25
N LEU A 17 3.04 2.35 4.21
CA LEU A 17 2.17 1.37 4.87
C LEU A 17 2.40 1.26 6.38
N VAL A 18 3.60 1.57 6.87
CA VAL A 18 3.99 1.33 8.28
C VAL A 18 4.03 2.62 9.10
N GLU A 19 4.57 3.70 8.56
CA GLU A 19 4.90 4.92 9.33
C GLU A 19 3.87 6.04 9.17
N LEU A 20 3.05 6.00 8.12
CA LEU A 20 2.05 7.02 7.86
C LEU A 20 0.66 6.56 8.29
N GLU A 21 -0.17 7.52 8.68
CA GLU A 21 -1.56 7.30 9.05
C GLU A 21 -2.50 8.30 8.36
N ALA A 22 -3.80 7.98 8.38
CA ALA A 22 -4.89 8.85 7.93
C ALA A 22 -4.64 9.45 6.53
N LYS A 23 -4.91 10.76 6.36
CA LYS A 23 -4.81 11.43 5.06
C LYS A 23 -3.40 11.38 4.47
N ALA A 24 -2.36 11.50 5.30
CA ALA A 24 -0.98 11.45 4.82
C ALA A 24 -0.65 10.10 4.19
N GLN A 25 -1.09 9.00 4.80
CA GLN A 25 -0.95 7.66 4.23
C GLN A 25 -1.71 7.53 2.91
N MET A 26 -2.96 8.03 2.86
CA MET A 26 -3.78 7.95 1.65
C MET A 26 -3.15 8.71 0.49
N ASP A 27 -2.74 9.97 0.72
CA ASP A 27 -2.10 10.80 -0.29
C ASP A 27 -0.79 10.14 -0.79
N PHE A 28 0.01 9.61 0.13
CA PHE A 28 1.30 8.98 -0.17
C PHE A 28 1.17 7.69 -0.99
N LEU A 29 0.15 6.87 -0.70
CA LEU A 29 -0.11 5.60 -1.39
C LEU A 29 -1.01 5.74 -2.63
N GLY A 30 -1.36 6.98 -3.02
CA GLY A 30 -2.23 7.23 -4.18
C GLY A 30 -3.70 6.81 -3.97
N ILE A 31 -4.14 6.65 -2.73
CA ILE A 31 -5.51 6.22 -2.42
C ILE A 31 -6.46 7.41 -2.58
N ALA A 32 -7.20 7.42 -3.68
CA ALA A 32 -8.29 8.35 -3.94
C ALA A 32 -9.69 7.75 -3.72
N LYS A 33 -10.73 8.60 -3.74
CA LYS A 33 -12.15 8.24 -3.60
C LYS A 33 -12.59 7.09 -4.52
N ILE A 34 -12.02 6.99 -5.74
CA ILE A 34 -12.36 5.94 -6.71
C ILE A 34 -12.14 4.52 -6.16
N HIS A 35 -11.12 4.32 -5.31
CA HIS A 35 -10.84 3.01 -4.71
C HIS A 35 -11.94 2.58 -3.73
N TYR A 36 -12.67 3.52 -3.13
CA TYR A 36 -13.82 3.19 -2.27
C TYR A 36 -15.11 2.98 -3.06
N LEU A 37 -15.17 3.46 -4.30
CA LEU A 37 -16.36 3.38 -5.16
C LEU A 37 -16.32 2.20 -6.13
N SER A 38 -15.13 1.70 -6.48
CA SER A 38 -14.94 0.59 -7.41
C SER A 38 -14.10 -0.52 -6.78
N LYS A 39 -14.73 -1.69 -6.62
CA LYS A 39 -14.06 -2.91 -6.14
C LYS A 39 -12.94 -3.36 -7.08
N GLU A 40 -13.11 -3.15 -8.38
CA GLU A 40 -12.09 -3.43 -9.38
C GLU A 40 -10.86 -2.54 -9.14
N ARG A 41 -11.05 -1.22 -9.01
CA ARG A 41 -9.95 -0.29 -8.74
C ARG A 41 -9.27 -0.56 -7.41
N ALA A 42 -10.04 -0.87 -6.36
CA ALA A 42 -9.48 -1.27 -5.07
C ALA A 42 -8.60 -2.52 -5.19
N SER A 43 -9.07 -3.51 -5.95
CA SER A 43 -8.36 -4.78 -6.15
C SER A 43 -7.11 -4.61 -7.01
N GLU A 44 -7.18 -3.81 -8.08
CA GLU A 44 -6.02 -3.45 -8.91
C GLU A 44 -4.92 -2.84 -8.05
N TRP A 45 -5.26 -1.78 -7.31
CA TRP A 45 -4.34 -1.11 -6.37
C TRP A 45 -3.74 -2.09 -5.35
N TYR A 46 -4.58 -2.93 -4.73
CA TYR A 46 -4.11 -3.89 -3.74
C TYR A 46 -3.12 -4.91 -4.33
N GLN A 47 -3.43 -5.48 -5.50
CA GLN A 47 -2.56 -6.49 -6.13
C GLN A 47 -1.25 -5.88 -6.63
N GLU A 48 -1.29 -4.66 -7.16
CA GLU A 48 -0.09 -3.93 -7.58
C GLU A 48 0.86 -3.70 -6.39
N ILE A 49 0.37 -3.08 -5.31
CA ILE A 49 1.18 -2.80 -4.12
C ILE A 49 1.69 -4.10 -3.49
N LYS A 50 0.82 -5.13 -3.39
CA LYS A 50 1.19 -6.44 -2.87
C LYS A 50 2.32 -7.06 -3.69
N GLY A 51 2.20 -7.11 -5.02
CA GLY A 51 3.21 -7.70 -5.90
C GLY A 51 4.56 -6.98 -5.80
N MET A 52 4.56 -5.67 -5.55
CA MET A 52 5.78 -4.89 -5.35
C MET A 52 6.49 -5.19 -4.03
N ILE A 53 5.78 -5.59 -2.99
CA ILE A 53 6.35 -5.74 -1.64
C ILE A 53 6.40 -7.19 -1.13
N GLU A 54 5.61 -8.13 -1.66
CA GLU A 54 5.41 -9.45 -1.02
C GLU A 54 6.68 -10.30 -0.88
N ASN A 55 7.67 -10.08 -1.76
CA ASN A 55 8.97 -10.76 -1.73
C ASN A 55 10.09 -9.89 -1.14
N SER A 56 9.74 -8.76 -0.53
CA SER A 56 10.67 -7.84 0.12
C SER A 56 11.48 -8.54 1.22
N LYS A 57 12.76 -8.17 1.32
CA LYS A 57 13.65 -8.57 2.43
C LYS A 57 13.61 -7.57 3.60
N HIS A 58 12.81 -6.52 3.50
CA HIS A 58 12.72 -5.49 4.52
C HIS A 58 12.13 -6.05 5.83
N SER A 59 12.70 -5.68 6.97
CA SER A 59 12.31 -6.22 8.29
C SER A 59 10.82 -6.04 8.60
N ASN A 60 10.23 -4.93 8.14
CA ASN A 60 8.85 -4.57 8.42
C ASN A 60 7.83 -5.12 7.40
N ILE A 61 8.22 -6.02 6.49
CA ILE A 61 7.32 -6.51 5.44
C ILE A 61 6.03 -7.14 6.00
N LYS A 62 6.10 -7.87 7.11
CA LYS A 62 4.92 -8.46 7.75
C LYS A 62 3.92 -7.40 8.18
N ILE A 63 4.41 -6.34 8.83
CA ILE A 63 3.58 -5.21 9.29
C ILE A 63 2.99 -4.47 8.09
N ALA A 64 3.80 -4.21 7.04
CA ALA A 64 3.33 -3.57 5.81
C ALA A 64 2.22 -4.38 5.13
N MET A 65 2.36 -5.70 5.03
CA MET A 65 1.33 -6.60 4.48
C MET A 65 0.05 -6.60 5.32
N GLU A 66 0.16 -6.59 6.64
CA GLU A 66 -1.00 -6.48 7.52
C GLU A 66 -1.74 -5.15 7.35
N ASN A 67 -1.01 -4.03 7.23
CA ASN A 67 -1.60 -2.72 7.03
C ASN A 67 -2.19 -2.55 5.62
N LEU A 68 -1.53 -3.08 4.59
CA LEU A 68 -2.09 -3.16 3.24
C LEU A 68 -3.43 -3.93 3.23
N ASN A 69 -3.47 -5.07 3.92
CA ASN A 69 -4.69 -5.86 4.07
C ASN A 69 -5.80 -5.10 4.80
N LYS A 70 -5.48 -4.32 5.84
CA LYS A 70 -6.46 -3.46 6.55
C LYS A 70 -7.01 -2.38 5.63
N LEU A 71 -6.16 -1.68 4.89
CA LEU A 71 -6.57 -0.63 3.95
C LEU A 71 -7.51 -1.20 2.88
N TYR A 72 -7.13 -2.32 2.25
CA TYR A 72 -7.97 -2.96 1.23
C TYR A 72 -9.32 -3.43 1.79
N LYS A 73 -9.36 -3.99 3.00
CA LYS A 73 -10.63 -4.31 3.69
C LYS A 73 -11.47 -3.04 3.94
N GLY A 74 -10.84 -1.94 4.32
CA GLY A 74 -11.48 -0.63 4.48
C GLY A 74 -12.11 -0.09 3.18
N MET A 75 -11.58 -0.48 2.02
CA MET A 75 -12.16 -0.20 0.70
C MET A 75 -13.29 -1.15 0.29
N GLY A 76 -13.67 -2.11 1.15
CA GLY A 76 -14.68 -3.14 0.86
C GLY A 76 -14.11 -4.37 0.14
N GLY A 77 -12.78 -4.49 0.05
CA GLY A 77 -12.08 -5.64 -0.49
C GLY A 77 -12.23 -6.89 0.37
N LYS A 78 -12.24 -8.06 -0.27
CA LYS A 78 -12.23 -9.36 0.40
C LYS A 78 -10.95 -10.09 0.07
N ILE A 79 -10.22 -10.48 1.10
CA ILE A 79 -9.04 -11.36 0.99
C ILE A 79 -9.58 -12.79 1.07
N LYS A 80 -9.32 -13.57 0.04
CA LYS A 80 -9.67 -15.00 -0.02
C LYS A 80 -8.50 -15.84 0.42
#